data_AF-A0A4C1YHX4-F1
#
_entry.id   AF-A0A4C1YHX4-F1
#
_cell.length_a   1.000
_cell.length_b   1.000
_cell.length_c   1.000
_cell.angle_alpha   90.00
_cell.angle_beta   90.00
_cell.angle_gamma   90.00
#
_symmetry.space_group_name_H-M   'P 1'
#
loop_
_entity.id
_entity.type
_entity.pdbx_description
1 polymer ?
#
loop_
_entity_poly.entity_id
_entity_poly.type
_entity_poly.pdbx_seq_one_letter_code
_entity_poly.pdbx_strand_id
1 'polypeptide(L)'
;MNKREVHEDIKKEVDIRTISWKFIPLSAPNMGGAWHLVNSKPLTEMDIEPTVAEGFTPNHYLIGRSCGAAAADHFDDNVLLAPENWRTC
;
A
#
# COMPACT_ATOMS: atom_id res chain seq x y z
N MET A 1 6.96 18.52 16.50
CA MET A 1 7.55 18.99 15.23
C MET A 1 6.50 19.79 14.49
N ASN A 2 6.82 20.99 13.99
CA ASN A 2 5.86 21.87 13.33
C ASN A 2 5.62 21.39 11.89
N LYS A 3 4.35 21.19 11.49
CA LYS A 3 4.00 20.70 10.14
C LYS A 3 4.54 21.59 9.01
N ARG A 4 4.65 22.90 9.24
CA ARG A 4 5.17 23.85 8.24
C ARG A 4 6.67 23.69 8.05
N GLU A 5 7.40 23.53 9.14
CA GLU A 5 8.85 23.35 9.14
C GLU A 5 9.25 22.09 8.35
N VAL A 6 8.60 20.96 8.64
CA VAL A 6 8.82 19.69 7.92
C VAL A 6 8.58 19.82 6.42
N HIS A 7 7.54 20.57 6.03
CA HIS A 7 7.19 20.75 4.63
C HIS A 7 8.26 21.56 3.88
N GLU A 8 8.83 22.58 4.50
CA GLU A 8 9.90 23.37 3.90
C GLU A 8 11.22 22.59 3.82
N ASP A 9 11.53 21.78 4.83
CA ASP A 9 12.70 20.87 4.79
C ASP A 9 12.59 19.85 3.65
N ILE A 10 11.40 19.26 3.46
CA ILE A 10 11.16 18.31 2.37
C ILE A 10 11.34 18.99 1.00
N LYS A 11 10.78 20.18 0.81
CA LYS A 11 10.94 20.93 -0.47
C LYS A 11 12.41 21.18 -0.77
N LYS A 12 13.16 21.67 0.23
CA LYS A 12 14.57 21.96 0.09
C LYS A 12 15.36 20.71 -0.33
N GLU A 13 15.08 19.57 0.30
CA GLU A 13 15.76 18.31 -0.02
C GLU A 13 15.44 17.80 -1.42
N VAL A 14 14.18 17.94 -1.85
CA VAL A 14 13.71 17.59 -3.18
C VAL A 14 14.41 18.41 -4.25
N ASP A 15 14.53 19.73 -4.02
CA ASP A 15 15.22 20.64 -4.92
C ASP A 15 16.72 20.29 -5.02
N ILE A 16 17.38 20.06 -3.88
CA ILE A 16 18.79 19.64 -3.83
C ILE A 16 19.03 18.37 -4.64
N ARG A 17 18.14 17.39 -4.52
CA ARG A 17 18.26 16.10 -5.21
C ARG A 17 17.76 16.13 -6.65
N THR A 18 17.28 17.28 -7.14
CA THR A 18 16.66 17.39 -8.48
C THR A 18 15.53 16.36 -8.66
N ILE A 19 14.77 16.09 -7.58
CA ILE A 19 13.64 15.15 -7.62
C ILE A 19 12.42 15.90 -8.12
N SER A 20 11.78 15.39 -9.17
CA SER A 20 10.48 15.91 -9.63
C SER A 20 9.36 15.02 -9.08
N TRP A 21 8.55 15.58 -8.19
CA TRP A 21 7.32 14.91 -7.75
C TRP A 21 6.22 15.03 -8.78
N LYS A 22 5.55 13.91 -9.06
CA LYS A 22 4.35 13.86 -9.89
C LYS A 22 3.27 13.06 -9.18
N PHE A 23 2.05 13.59 -9.16
CA PHE A 23 0.89 12.85 -8.69
C PHE A 23 0.52 11.75 -9.70
N ILE A 24 0.33 10.53 -9.22
CA ILE A 24 -0.11 9.39 -10.03
C ILE A 24 -1.61 9.20 -9.77
N PRO A 25 -2.50 9.52 -10.73
CA PRO A 25 -3.93 9.26 -10.57
C PRO A 25 -4.20 7.75 -10.55
N LEU A 26 -5.28 7.32 -9.89
CA LEU A 26 -5.67 5.90 -9.81
C LEU A 26 -5.78 5.23 -11.20
N SER A 27 -6.18 5.99 -12.22
CA SER A 27 -6.35 5.52 -13.60
C SER A 27 -5.04 5.46 -14.41
N ALA A 28 -3.89 5.80 -13.80
CA ALA A 28 -2.61 5.78 -14.51
C ALA A 28 -2.26 4.34 -14.92
N PRO A 29 -2.21 4.03 -16.23
CA PRO A 29 -2.19 2.65 -16.71
C PRO A 29 -0.92 1.87 -16.33
N ASN A 30 0.17 2.55 -16.00
CA ASN A 30 1.48 1.95 -15.78
C ASN A 30 2.00 2.08 -14.34
N MET A 31 1.87 3.24 -13.70
CA MET A 31 2.49 3.48 -12.40
C MET A 31 1.62 3.03 -11.22
N GLY A 32 0.29 3.15 -11.32
CA GLY A 32 -0.63 2.67 -10.28
C GLY A 32 -0.64 1.14 -10.19
N GLY A 33 -0.64 0.47 -11.35
CA GLY A 33 -0.61 -0.99 -11.44
C GLY A 33 0.68 -1.61 -10.89
N ALA A 34 1.84 -1.00 -11.16
CA ALA A 34 3.13 -1.48 -10.65
C ALA A 34 3.23 -1.41 -9.12
N TRP A 35 2.73 -0.32 -8.53
CA TRP A 35 2.65 -0.20 -7.06
C TRP A 35 1.76 -1.27 -6.45
N HIS A 36 0.59 -1.52 -7.06
CA HIS A 36 -0.31 -2.57 -6.60
C HIS A 36 0.35 -3.94 -6.68
N LEU A 37 0.99 -4.27 -7.81
CA LEU A 37 1.66 -5.54 -8.02
C LEU A 37 2.73 -5.82 -6.98
N VAL A 38 3.58 -4.83 -6.68
CA VAL A 38 4.68 -5.00 -5.72
C VAL A 38 4.15 -5.19 -4.30
N ASN A 39 3.15 -4.41 -3.88
CA ASN A 39 2.67 -4.48 -2.51
C ASN A 39 1.70 -5.64 -2.24
N SER A 40 1.06 -6.17 -3.28
CA SER A 40 0.23 -7.38 -3.20
C SER A 40 1.03 -8.68 -3.42
N LYS A 41 2.33 -8.59 -3.70
CA LYS A 41 3.18 -9.77 -3.92
C LYS A 41 3.60 -10.39 -2.57
N PRO A 42 3.56 -11.72 -2.41
CA PRO A 42 4.12 -12.41 -1.25
C PRO A 42 5.61 -12.09 -1.03
N LEU A 43 5.99 -11.88 0.23
CA LEU A 43 7.37 -11.64 0.66
C LEU A 43 8.22 -12.91 0.67
N THR A 44 7.58 -14.07 0.70
CA THR A 44 8.23 -15.39 0.68
C THR A 44 7.84 -16.14 -0.58
N GLU A 45 8.71 -17.07 -1.00
CA GLU A 45 8.32 -18.06 -2.01
C GLU A 45 7.11 -18.85 -1.49
N MET A 46 6.08 -18.96 -2.32
CA MET A 46 4.89 -19.73 -1.99
C MET A 46 4.98 -21.06 -2.71
N ASP A 47 4.55 -22.12 -2.02
CA ASP A 47 4.39 -23.42 -2.65
C ASP A 47 3.34 -23.35 -3.77
N ILE A 48 3.49 -24.18 -4.79
CA ILE A 48 2.57 -24.23 -5.94
C ILE A 48 1.24 -24.91 -5.53
N GLU A 49 1.27 -25.67 -4.43
CA GLU A 49 0.10 -26.30 -3.80
C GLU A 49 -0.93 -25.25 -3.35
N PRO A 50 -2.08 -25.12 -4.01
CA PRO A 50 -3.03 -24.02 -3.83
C PRO A 50 -3.83 -24.08 -2.51
N THR A 51 -3.50 -25.02 -1.63
CA THR A 51 -4.31 -25.36 -0.45
C THR A 51 -3.89 -24.57 0.79
N VAL A 52 -2.71 -23.95 0.80
CA VAL A 52 -2.10 -23.48 2.05
C VAL A 52 -1.62 -22.03 1.93
N ALA A 53 -2.37 -21.16 2.60
CA ALA A 53 -2.04 -19.79 3.00
C ALA A 53 -1.84 -18.77 1.87
N GLU A 54 -2.63 -17.71 1.94
CA GLU A 54 -2.27 -16.43 1.33
C GLU A 54 -0.94 -15.96 1.93
N GLY A 55 0.02 -15.61 1.09
CA GLY A 55 1.34 -15.21 1.55
C GLY A 55 1.31 -13.84 2.21
N PHE A 56 2.15 -13.65 3.23
CA PHE A 56 2.35 -12.32 3.79
C PHE A 56 2.91 -11.38 2.73
N THR A 57 2.15 -10.33 2.43
CA THR A 57 2.53 -9.30 1.46
C THR A 57 2.90 -8.00 2.18
N PRO A 58 3.63 -7.06 1.55
CA PRO A 58 3.83 -5.72 2.10
C PRO A 58 2.52 -5.04 2.53
N ASN A 59 1.44 -5.21 1.75
CA ASN A 59 0.14 -4.64 2.09
C ASN A 59 -0.43 -5.15 3.42
N HIS A 60 -0.11 -6.36 3.88
CA HIS A 60 -0.55 -6.82 5.20
C HIS A 60 0.02 -5.94 6.32
N TYR A 61 1.24 -5.42 6.18
CA TYR A 61 1.83 -4.48 7.14
C TYR A 61 1.29 -3.06 6.98
N LEU A 62 1.00 -2.64 5.74
CA LEU A 62 0.59 -1.26 5.44
C LEU A 62 -0.91 -1.02 5.70
N ILE A 63 -1.76 -2.00 5.37
CA ILE A 63 -3.23 -1.86 5.32
C ILE A 63 -3.98 -3.07 5.91
N GLY A 64 -3.28 -4.06 6.49
CA GLY A 64 -3.88 -5.22 7.16
C GLY A 64 -4.33 -6.37 6.25
N ARG A 65 -4.23 -6.24 4.92
CA ARG A 65 -4.72 -7.22 3.93
C ARG A 65 -3.83 -7.24 2.69
N SER A 66 -3.92 -8.25 1.83
CA SER A 66 -3.08 -8.34 0.63
C SER A 66 -3.40 -7.29 -0.45
N CYS A 67 -4.66 -6.88 -0.57
CA CYS A 67 -5.17 -6.06 -1.66
C CYS A 67 -6.08 -4.94 -1.15
N GLY A 68 -5.90 -3.73 -1.69
CA GLY A 68 -6.72 -2.55 -1.37
C GLY A 68 -8.12 -2.54 -2.01
N ALA A 69 -8.49 -3.54 -2.82
CA ALA A 69 -9.84 -3.65 -3.35
C ALA A 69 -10.84 -3.78 -2.19
N ALA A 70 -11.96 -3.06 -2.23
CA ALA A 70 -13.03 -3.28 -1.27
C ALA A 70 -13.46 -4.76 -1.35
N ALA A 71 -13.57 -5.43 -0.20
CA ALA A 71 -14.25 -6.72 -0.17
C ALA A 71 -15.66 -6.48 -0.72
N ALA A 72 -16.12 -7.33 -1.64
CA ALA A 72 -17.35 -7.10 -2.38
C ALA A 72 -18.62 -7.08 -1.50
N ASP A 73 -18.50 -7.31 -0.19
CA ASP A 73 -19.62 -7.52 0.73
C ASP A 73 -19.69 -6.56 1.94
N HIS A 74 -18.77 -5.61 2.13
CA HIS A 74 -18.82 -4.75 3.31
C HIS A 74 -18.33 -3.31 3.07
N PHE A 75 -19.27 -2.43 2.73
CA PHE A 75 -19.10 -0.98 2.81
C PHE A 75 -19.75 -0.51 4.12
N ASP A 76 -18.99 -0.50 5.21
CA ASP A 76 -19.37 0.21 6.43
C ASP A 76 -18.46 1.43 6.58
N ASP A 77 -19.06 2.61 6.58
CA ASP A 77 -18.39 3.92 6.72
C ASP A 77 -17.66 4.07 8.06
N ASN A 78 -17.85 3.13 9.01
CA ASN A 78 -17.19 3.12 10.32
C ASN A 78 -15.91 2.26 10.38
N VAL A 79 -15.58 1.52 9.33
CA VAL A 79 -14.34 0.73 9.32
C VAL A 79 -13.20 1.62 8.85
N LEU A 80 -12.61 2.36 9.80
CA LEU A 80 -11.23 2.78 9.68
C LEU A 80 -10.40 1.49 9.58
N LEU A 81 -9.98 1.15 8.36
CA LEU A 81 -9.17 -0.01 8.05
C LEU A 81 -7.93 -0.03 8.96
N ALA A 82 -8.04 -0.79 10.05
CA ALA A 82 -7.08 -0.84 11.14
C ALA A 82 -6.83 -2.33 11.50
N PRO A 83 -5.70 -2.61 12.15
CA PRO A 83 -4.77 -3.71 11.87
C PRO A 83 -5.15 -5.07 12.48
N GLU A 84 -6.44 -5.44 12.57
CA GLU A 84 -6.87 -6.69 13.21
C GLU A 84 -7.29 -7.81 12.24
N ASN A 85 -7.45 -7.53 10.95
CA ASN A 85 -7.87 -8.52 9.96
C ASN A 85 -6.75 -9.43 9.42
N TRP A 86 -5.48 -9.21 9.79
CA TRP A 86 -4.40 -10.15 9.45
C TRP A 86 -4.55 -11.50 10.15
N ARG A 87 -5.35 -11.59 11.22
CA ARG A 87 -5.61 -12.84 11.97
C ARG A 87 -6.67 -13.73 11.32
N THR A 88 -7.38 -13.22 10.33
CA THR A 88 -8.48 -13.93 9.64
C THR A 88 -8.11 -14.43 8.25
N CYS A 89 -6.84 -14.29 7.85
CA CYS A 89 -6.25 -14.96 6.68
C CYS A 89 -5.60 -16.28 7.10
#